data_AF-A0A2J8TR16-F1
#
_entry.id   AF-A0A2J8TR16-F1
#
_cell.length_a   1.000
_cell.length_b   1.000
_cell.length_c   1.000
_cell.angle_alpha   90.00
_cell.angle_beta   90.00
_cell.angle_gamma   90.00
#
_symmetry.space_group_name_H-M   'P 1'
#
loop_
_entity.id
_entity.type
_entity.pdbx_description
1 polymer ?
#
loop_
_entity_poly.entity_id
_entity_poly.type
_entity_poly.pdbx_seq_one_letter_code
_entity_poly.pdbx_strand_id
1 'polypeptide(L)'
;MGRVRKGKQKPGGAAGSFKAERTPVPSLLPALGVVLGRGGGAMGHMLLPFRLGLGGPIGSGHQFFPWIHIGDLAGILTHALEANHVHGVLNGVAPSSATNAEFAQTLGAALGRRAFIPLPSTVVQAVFG
;
A
#
# COMPACT_ATOMS: atom_id res chain seq x y z
N MET A 1 10.57 32.77 46.89
CA MET A 1 10.93 33.53 45.66
C MET A 1 11.62 32.56 44.68
N GLY A 2 10.86 31.73 43.96
CA GLY A 2 11.41 30.70 43.06
C GLY A 2 10.86 30.87 41.64
N ARG A 3 11.74 31.22 40.70
CA ARG A 3 11.42 31.68 39.34
C ARG A 3 11.39 30.48 38.38
N VAL A 4 10.20 30.01 37.97
CA VAL A 4 10.04 28.91 36.99
C VAL A 4 10.18 29.46 35.57
N ARG A 5 11.20 28.97 34.83
CA ARG A 5 11.44 29.28 33.41
C ARG A 5 10.48 28.45 32.53
N LYS A 6 9.54 29.09 31.84
CA LYS A 6 8.78 28.48 30.73
C LYS A 6 9.66 28.45 29.48
N GLY A 7 10.14 27.26 29.10
CA GLY A 7 10.71 27.00 27.79
C GLY A 7 9.63 27.07 26.71
N LYS A 8 9.83 27.94 25.71
CA LYS A 8 8.99 28.03 24.52
C LYS A 8 9.27 26.83 23.62
N GLN A 9 8.31 25.90 23.52
CA GLN A 9 8.27 24.92 22.44
C GLN A 9 7.63 25.58 21.20
N LYS A 10 8.43 25.77 20.14
CA LYS A 10 7.94 26.05 18.78
C LYS A 10 7.48 24.72 18.16
N PRO A 11 6.24 24.59 17.66
CA PRO A 11 5.95 23.58 16.66
C PRO A 11 6.22 24.19 15.28
N GLY A 12 7.26 23.70 14.61
CA GLY A 12 7.45 23.87 13.18
C GLY A 12 6.80 22.73 12.41
N GLY A 13 6.43 23.01 11.15
CA GLY A 13 6.18 22.00 10.13
C GLY A 13 4.70 21.69 9.90
N ALA A 14 4.15 22.29 8.85
CA ALA A 14 2.79 22.08 8.38
C ALA A 14 2.54 20.63 7.94
N ALA A 15 1.85 19.85 8.77
CA ALA A 15 1.01 18.75 8.30
C ALA A 15 -0.40 19.31 8.15
N GLY A 16 -0.97 19.25 6.94
CA GLY A 16 -2.32 19.70 6.65
C GLY A 16 -3.33 18.95 7.52
N SER A 17 -3.76 19.57 8.62
CA SER A 17 -4.83 19.05 9.45
C SER A 17 -6.14 19.19 8.68
N PHE A 18 -6.64 18.09 8.12
CA PHE A 18 -8.01 18.02 7.65
C PHE A 18 -8.92 18.17 8.88
N LYS A 19 -9.43 19.37 9.11
CA LYS A 19 -10.33 19.66 10.23
C LYS A 19 -11.71 19.10 9.87
N ALA A 20 -11.91 17.81 10.11
CA ALA A 20 -13.20 17.17 9.96
C ALA A 20 -14.20 17.87 10.89
N GLU A 21 -15.23 18.47 10.29
CA GLU A 21 -16.41 18.96 10.99
C GLU A 21 -17.02 17.78 11.74
N ARG A 22 -17.19 17.91 13.06
CA ARG A 22 -17.66 16.82 13.94
C ARG A 22 -19.16 16.57 13.75
N THR A 23 -19.55 16.11 12.57
CA THR A 23 -20.70 15.21 12.49
C THR A 23 -20.23 13.85 13.01
N PRO A 24 -21.04 13.11 13.79
CA PRO A 24 -20.74 11.74 14.18
C PRO A 24 -20.94 10.83 12.95
N VAL A 25 -20.15 11.06 11.90
CA VAL A 25 -20.04 10.17 10.76
C VAL A 25 -19.04 9.07 11.12
N PRO A 26 -19.40 7.79 11.00
CA PRO A 26 -18.45 6.70 11.15
C PRO A 26 -17.24 6.95 10.23
N SER A 27 -16.10 7.25 10.83
CA SER A 27 -14.87 7.55 10.11
C SER A 27 -14.04 6.28 10.01
N LEU A 28 -13.96 5.72 8.80
CA LEU A 28 -13.10 4.59 8.48
C LEU A 28 -11.90 5.08 7.68
N LEU A 29 -10.68 4.84 8.16
CA LEU A 29 -9.46 5.12 7.41
C LEU A 29 -8.71 3.80 7.14
N PRO A 30 -8.79 3.23 5.93
CA PRO A 30 -8.09 2.00 5.64
C PRO A 30 -6.60 2.25 5.41
N ALA A 31 -5.75 1.48 6.11
CA ALA A 31 -4.32 1.38 5.76
C ALA A 31 -4.17 0.39 4.60
N LEU A 32 -3.85 0.89 3.40
CA LEU A 32 -3.85 0.10 2.18
C LEU A 32 -2.47 -0.45 1.83
N GLY A 33 -2.42 -1.73 1.47
CA GLY A 33 -1.31 -2.29 0.71
C GLY A 33 -1.39 -1.92 -0.78
N VAL A 34 -0.52 -2.50 -1.59
CA VAL A 34 -0.59 -2.38 -3.06
C VAL A 34 -1.89 -3.02 -3.54
N VAL A 35 -2.76 -2.24 -4.18
CA VAL A 35 -4.02 -2.73 -4.72
C VAL A 35 -3.77 -3.41 -6.06
N LEU A 36 -4.12 -4.69 -6.15
CA LEU A 36 -3.92 -5.53 -7.33
C LEU A 36 -5.25 -5.88 -7.98
N GLY A 37 -5.37 -5.63 -9.28
CA GLY A 37 -6.58 -5.91 -10.05
C GLY A 37 -6.33 -5.82 -11.55
N ARG A 38 -7.31 -6.26 -12.34
CA ARG A 38 -7.28 -6.08 -13.80
C ARG A 38 -7.60 -4.63 -14.16
N GLY A 39 -6.97 -4.12 -15.21
CA GLY A 39 -7.38 -2.86 -15.84
C GLY A 39 -6.64 -1.59 -15.41
N GLY A 40 -5.55 -1.69 -14.62
CA GLY A 40 -4.72 -0.52 -14.32
C GLY A 40 -3.93 -0.63 -13.01
N GLY A 41 -3.52 0.52 -12.49
CA GLY A 41 -2.76 0.62 -11.23
C GLY A 41 -1.40 -0.07 -11.29
N ALA A 42 -0.93 -0.55 -10.13
CA ALA A 42 0.36 -1.22 -10.00
C ALA A 42 0.48 -2.44 -10.94
N MET A 43 -0.60 -3.22 -11.09
CA MET A 43 -0.63 -4.37 -12.00
C MET A 43 -0.42 -3.98 -13.46
N GLY A 44 -0.97 -2.84 -13.91
CA GLY A 44 -0.79 -2.36 -15.28
C GLY A 44 0.67 -2.13 -15.66
N HIS A 45 1.44 -1.51 -14.75
CA HIS A 45 2.86 -1.24 -14.96
C HIS A 45 3.73 -2.51 -14.88
N MET A 46 3.36 -3.46 -14.04
CA MET A 46 4.12 -4.71 -13.85
C MET A 46 3.82 -5.76 -14.94
N LEU A 47 2.62 -5.76 -15.52
CA LEU A 47 2.21 -6.84 -16.42
C LEU A 47 3.07 -6.94 -17.68
N LEU A 48 3.40 -5.81 -18.31
CA LEU A 48 4.12 -5.80 -19.59
C LEU A 48 5.55 -6.38 -19.43
N PRO A 49 6.40 -5.89 -18.49
CA PRO A 49 7.71 -6.50 -18.23
C PRO A 49 7.62 -7.99 -17.91
N PHE A 50 6.67 -8.41 -17.07
CA PHE A 50 6.51 -9.82 -16.72
C PHE A 50 6.10 -10.69 -17.90
N ARG A 51 5.21 -10.21 -18.78
CA ARG A 51 4.80 -10.93 -20.00
C ARG A 51 5.95 -11.11 -21.00
N LEU A 52 6.87 -10.15 -21.03
CA LEU A 52 8.10 -10.20 -21.83
C LEU A 52 9.21 -11.04 -21.20
N GLY A 53 8.99 -11.61 -20.00
CA GLY A 53 10.02 -12.35 -19.27
C GLY A 53 11.09 -11.47 -18.63
N LEU A 54 10.84 -10.15 -18.55
CA LEU A 54 11.70 -9.15 -17.93
C LEU A 54 11.30 -8.83 -16.49
N GLY A 55 10.40 -9.64 -15.92
CA GLY A 55 9.93 -9.49 -14.55
C GLY A 55 10.86 -10.13 -13.52
N GLY A 56 10.72 -9.69 -12.27
CA GLY A 56 11.38 -10.28 -11.12
C GLY A 56 11.28 -9.38 -9.89
N PRO A 57 11.99 -9.73 -8.81
CA PRO A 57 11.93 -9.00 -7.56
C PRO A 57 12.51 -7.58 -7.70
N ILE A 58 12.02 -6.65 -6.88
CA ILE A 58 12.53 -5.29 -6.76
C ILE A 58 13.60 -5.28 -5.67
N GLY A 59 14.80 -4.79 -6.00
CA GLY A 59 15.91 -4.75 -5.04
C GLY A 59 16.30 -6.14 -4.54
N SER A 60 16.37 -6.34 -3.21
CA SER A 60 16.71 -7.64 -2.62
C SER A 60 15.56 -8.66 -2.66
N GLY A 61 14.31 -8.21 -2.84
CA GLY A 61 13.12 -9.06 -2.85
C GLY A 61 12.66 -9.58 -1.47
N HIS A 62 13.44 -9.38 -0.41
CA HIS A 62 13.14 -9.89 0.94
C HIS A 62 12.15 -9.00 1.71
N GLN A 63 11.88 -7.79 1.23
CA GLN A 63 10.91 -6.92 1.84
C GLN A 63 9.51 -7.53 1.77
N PHE A 64 8.74 -7.37 2.85
CA PHE A 64 7.32 -7.70 2.84
C PHE A 64 6.59 -6.89 1.78
N PHE A 65 5.67 -7.55 1.10
CA PHE A 65 4.86 -6.97 0.04
C PHE A 65 3.40 -6.98 0.48
N PRO A 66 2.94 -5.99 1.28
CA PRO A 66 1.54 -5.89 1.64
C PRO A 66 0.73 -5.57 0.38
N TRP A 67 -0.21 -6.44 0.03
CA TRP A 67 -1.07 -6.30 -1.15
C TRP A 67 -2.52 -6.62 -0.80
N ILE A 68 -3.46 -6.15 -1.60
CA ILE A 68 -4.88 -6.51 -1.49
C ILE A 68 -5.49 -6.64 -2.89
N HIS A 69 -6.37 -7.61 -3.10
CA HIS A 69 -7.13 -7.67 -4.35
C HIS A 69 -8.16 -6.54 -4.40
N ILE A 70 -8.36 -5.93 -5.57
CA ILE A 70 -9.32 -4.81 -5.75
C ILE A 70 -10.74 -5.18 -5.32
N GLY A 71 -11.15 -6.44 -5.55
CA GLY A 71 -12.44 -6.95 -5.11
C GLY A 71 -12.56 -7.05 -3.60
N ASP A 72 -11.49 -7.43 -2.91
CA ASP A 72 -11.49 -7.52 -1.44
C ASP A 72 -11.51 -6.13 -0.82
N LEU A 73 -10.78 -5.17 -1.40
CA LEU A 73 -10.85 -3.78 -0.98
C LEU A 73 -12.26 -3.21 -1.16
N ALA A 74 -12.90 -3.45 -2.32
CA ALA A 74 -14.27 -3.04 -2.55
C ALA A 74 -15.22 -3.69 -1.52
N GLY A 75 -15.05 -4.99 -1.24
CA GLY A 75 -15.83 -5.71 -0.24
C GLY A 75 -15.66 -5.16 1.18
N ILE A 76 -14.43 -4.81 1.59
CA ILE A 76 -14.16 -4.18 2.89
C ILE A 76 -14.86 -2.83 2.99
N LEU A 77 -14.79 -2.01 1.93
CA LEU A 77 -15.44 -0.70 1.90
C LEU A 77 -16.97 -0.85 1.95
N THR A 78 -17.54 -1.74 1.14
CA THR A 78 -18.99 -2.04 1.17
C THR A 78 -19.41 -2.53 2.56
N HIS A 79 -18.68 -3.48 3.14
CA HIS A 79 -18.98 -3.99 4.47
C HIS A 79 -18.92 -2.91 5.53
N ALA A 80 -17.92 -2.04 5.50
CA ALA A 80 -17.79 -0.94 6.45
C ALA A 80 -18.88 0.13 6.29
N LEU A 81 -19.43 0.32 5.09
CA LEU A 81 -20.55 1.22 4.83
C LEU A 81 -21.90 0.63 5.28
N GLU A 82 -22.08 -0.68 5.15
CA GLU A 82 -23.33 -1.37 5.50
C GLU A 82 -23.40 -1.73 6.99
N ALA A 83 -22.26 -2.03 7.62
CA ALA A 83 -22.18 -2.50 8.98
C ALA A 83 -22.01 -1.35 9.99
N ASN A 84 -23.10 -1.00 10.67
CA ASN A 84 -23.10 0.06 11.71
C ASN A 84 -22.21 -0.21 12.94
N HIS A 85 -21.58 -1.39 13.05
CA HIS A 85 -20.71 -1.75 14.16
C HIS A 85 -19.22 -1.66 13.81
N VAL A 86 -18.88 -1.39 12.54
CA VAL A 86 -17.50 -1.29 12.09
C VAL A 86 -17.02 0.14 12.31
N HIS A 87 -16.05 0.31 13.21
CA HIS A 87 -15.49 1.61 13.56
C HIS A 87 -13.98 1.54 13.71
N GLY A 88 -13.30 2.65 13.39
CA GLY A 88 -11.85 2.77 13.58
C GLY A 88 -11.04 2.44 12.32
N VAL A 89 -9.82 1.95 12.53
CA VAL A 89 -8.85 1.68 11.46
C VAL A 89 -8.96 0.23 11.01
N LEU A 90 -9.10 0.01 9.71
CA LEU A 90 -9.04 -1.32 9.11
C LEU A 90 -7.79 -1.45 8.24
N ASN A 91 -7.09 -2.57 8.33
CA ASN A 91 -5.98 -2.87 7.44
C ASN A 91 -6.53 -3.50 6.16
N GLY A 92 -6.48 -2.76 5.06
CA GLY A 92 -6.85 -3.23 3.72
C GLY A 92 -5.68 -3.97 3.07
N VAL A 93 -5.31 -5.11 3.66
CA VAL A 93 -4.28 -6.02 3.15
C VAL A 93 -4.80 -7.45 3.17
N ALA A 94 -4.42 -8.24 2.18
CA ALA A 94 -4.66 -9.67 2.18
C ALA A 94 -3.97 -10.31 3.40
N PRO A 95 -4.53 -11.39 3.98
CA PRO A 95 -3.93 -12.11 5.11
C PRO A 95 -2.75 -12.97 4.63
N SER A 96 -1.73 -12.32 4.08
CA SER A 96 -0.56 -12.94 3.46
C SER A 96 0.70 -12.24 3.94
N SER A 97 1.68 -13.01 4.41
CA SER A 97 3.02 -12.51 4.78
C SER A 97 4.00 -12.58 3.61
N ALA A 98 3.51 -12.35 2.38
CA ALA A 98 4.29 -12.56 1.18
C ALA A 98 5.42 -11.52 1.08
N THR A 99 6.60 -11.99 0.70
CA THR A 99 7.72 -11.14 0.28
C THR A 99 7.57 -10.72 -1.17
N ASN A 100 8.32 -9.69 -1.58
CA ASN A 100 8.31 -9.25 -2.96
C ASN A 100 8.86 -10.33 -3.92
N ALA A 101 9.82 -11.15 -3.47
CA ALA A 101 10.33 -12.28 -4.24
C ALA A 101 9.26 -13.35 -4.49
N GLU A 102 8.52 -13.75 -3.44
CA GLU A 102 7.41 -14.71 -3.56
C GLU A 102 6.30 -14.17 -4.46
N PHE A 103 5.98 -12.87 -4.32
CA PHE A 103 5.03 -12.21 -5.22
C PHE A 103 5.49 -12.26 -6.68
N ALA A 104 6.73 -11.87 -6.97
CA ALA A 104 7.27 -11.88 -8.32
C ALA A 104 7.29 -13.30 -8.91
N GLN A 105 7.70 -14.30 -8.13
CA GLN A 105 7.68 -15.69 -8.58
C GLN A 105 6.26 -16.15 -8.92
N THR A 106 5.29 -15.84 -8.07
CA THR A 106 3.89 -16.22 -8.25
C THR A 106 3.30 -15.53 -9.49
N LEU A 107 3.59 -14.24 -9.69
CA LEU A 107 3.14 -13.50 -10.87
C LEU A 107 3.76 -14.05 -12.16
N GLY A 108 5.04 -14.40 -12.15
CA GLY A 108 5.71 -15.06 -13.27
C GLY A 108 5.05 -16.40 -13.61
N ALA A 109 4.84 -17.25 -12.60
CA ALA A 109 4.19 -18.54 -12.76
C ALA A 109 2.77 -18.42 -13.34
N ALA A 110 1.97 -17.47 -12.83
CA ALA A 110 0.62 -17.19 -13.32
C ALA A 110 0.60 -16.72 -14.79
N LEU A 111 1.69 -16.11 -15.27
CA LEU A 111 1.86 -15.65 -16.65
C LEU A 111 2.61 -16.65 -17.54
N GLY A 112 3.01 -17.82 -17.02
CA GLY A 112 3.82 -18.80 -17.76
C GLY A 112 5.22 -18.30 -18.11
N ARG A 113 5.77 -17.37 -17.31
CA ARG A 113 7.08 -16.74 -17.52
C ARG A 113 7.99 -16.91 -16.30
N ARG A 114 9.30 -16.94 -16.54
CA ARG A 114 10.30 -16.87 -15.46
C ARG A 114 10.35 -15.43 -14.94
N ALA A 115 10.43 -15.25 -13.63
CA ALA A 115 10.45 -13.95 -12.96
C ALA A 115 11.68 -13.79 -12.05
N PHE A 116 12.87 -13.85 -12.66
CA PHE A 116 14.14 -13.84 -11.92
C PHE A 116 14.99 -12.59 -12.17
N ILE A 117 14.56 -11.69 -13.05
CA ILE A 117 15.35 -10.50 -13.38
C ILE A 117 15.10 -9.47 -12.26
N PRO A 118 16.08 -9.22 -11.37
CA PRO A 118 15.88 -8.22 -10.33
C PRO A 118 15.79 -6.87 -11.01
N LEU A 119 14.71 -6.12 -10.77
CA LEU A 119 14.62 -4.76 -11.24
C LEU A 119 15.53 -3.90 -10.37
N PRO A 120 16.57 -3.26 -10.95
CA PRO A 120 17.42 -2.34 -10.21
C PRO A 120 16.57 -1.19 -9.67
N SER A 121 16.84 -0.77 -8.44
CA SER A 121 16.11 0.33 -7.80
C SER A 121 16.11 1.62 -8.63
N THR A 122 17.13 1.83 -9.47
CA THR A 122 17.26 2.97 -10.39
C THR A 122 16.18 2.97 -11.49
N VAL A 123 15.79 1.81 -12.01
CA VAL A 123 14.73 1.70 -13.03
C VAL A 123 13.38 2.02 -12.40
N VAL A 124 13.14 1.52 -11.19
CA VAL A 124 11.91 1.83 -10.44
C VAL A 124 11.83 3.33 -10.15
N GLN A 125 12.93 3.96 -9.72
CA GLN A 125 12.99 5.41 -9.50
C GLN A 125 12.76 6.21 -10.78
N ALA A 126 13.22 5.73 -11.94
CA ALA A 126 12.99 6.42 -13.22
C ALA A 126 11.54 6.35 -13.71
N VAL A 127 10.82 5.25 -13.40
CA VAL A 127 9.42 5.05 -13.84
C VAL A 127 8.42 5.72 -12.90
N PHE A 128 8.73 5.78 -11.61
CA PHE A 128 7.84 6.31 -10.56
C PHE A 128 8.35 7.63 -9.95
N GLY A 129 9.38 8.24 -10.54
CA GLY A 129 10.02 9.49 -10.08
C GLY A 129 9.17 10.73 -10.29
#